data_AF-A0A1Q6STK8-F1
#
_entry.id   AF-A0A1Q6STK8-F1
#
_cell.length_a   1.000
_cell.length_b   1.000
_cell.length_c   1.000
_cell.angle_alpha   90.00
_cell.angle_beta   90.00
_cell.angle_gamma   90.00
#
_symmetry.space_group_name_H-M   'P 1'
#
loop_
_entity.id
_entity.type
_entity.pdbx_description
1 polymer ?
#
loop_
_entity_poly.entity_id
_entity_poly.type
_entity_poly.pdbx_seq_one_letter_code
_entity_poly.pdbx_strand_id
1 'polypeptide(L)'
;MKGMIKDALILFAITLIAGLMLGVVNDITKEPIAQQEQKAKNEACQNVFAVADSFEAQELADSAQIEQVLTDAGISGADIDELMAAKDASGALLGYVITVTDHEGYGGDIQFSMGITNEGTLNGISLLSISETAGLGMRAGEVLVPQFADKNVSKFTYTKTGATADSEIDAISGATITTNAVVNGVNAGLAYFDKILKGGSAQ
;
A
#
# COMPACT_ATOMS: atom_id res chain seq x y z
N MET A 1 12.81 54.84 -1.76
CA MET A 1 11.58 54.25 -1.20
C MET A 1 10.47 54.01 -2.23
N LYS A 2 10.00 55.01 -3.00
CA LYS A 2 8.87 54.81 -3.96
C LYS A 2 9.12 53.74 -5.03
N GLY A 3 10.34 53.59 -5.56
CA GLY A 3 10.70 52.54 -6.53
C GLY A 3 10.61 51.13 -5.92
N MET A 4 11.25 50.92 -4.78
CA MET A 4 11.23 49.64 -4.06
C MET A 4 9.81 49.19 -3.66
N ILE A 5 8.94 50.12 -3.25
CA ILE A 5 7.54 49.80 -2.91
C ILE A 5 6.74 49.39 -4.16
N LYS A 6 6.99 50.04 -5.31
CA LYS A 6 6.37 49.68 -6.59
C LYS A 6 6.79 48.28 -7.04
N ASP A 7 8.07 47.97 -6.95
CA ASP A 7 8.60 46.67 -7.37
C ASP A 7 8.09 45.54 -6.45
N ALA A 8 8.00 45.78 -5.14
CA ALA A 8 7.41 44.85 -4.18
C ALA A 8 5.92 44.59 -4.46
N LEU A 9 5.14 45.63 -4.80
CA LEU A 9 3.73 45.48 -5.16
C LEU A 9 3.53 44.72 -6.47
N ILE A 10 4.40 44.94 -7.47
CA ILE A 10 4.35 44.20 -8.74
C ILE A 10 4.65 42.71 -8.48
N LEU A 11 5.68 42.41 -7.69
CA LEU A 11 6.02 41.03 -7.34
C LEU A 11 4.87 40.35 -6.57
N PHE A 12 4.28 41.04 -5.59
CA PHE A 12 3.12 40.54 -4.84
C PHE A 12 1.91 40.26 -5.75
N ALA A 13 1.62 41.13 -6.71
CA ALA A 13 0.52 40.92 -7.64
C ALA A 13 0.76 39.68 -8.52
N ILE A 14 1.98 39.50 -9.01
CA ILE A 14 2.34 38.34 -9.84
C ILE A 14 2.24 37.04 -9.02
N THR A 15 2.76 37.01 -7.79
CA THR A 15 2.69 35.81 -6.94
C THR A 15 1.28 35.48 -6.51
N LEU A 16 0.45 36.50 -6.23
CA LEU A 16 -0.97 36.33 -5.94
C LEU A 16 -1.71 35.70 -7.13
N ILE A 17 -1.47 36.21 -8.34
CA ILE A 17 -2.08 35.68 -9.56
C ILE A 17 -1.61 34.24 -9.83
N ALA A 18 -0.32 33.96 -9.68
CA ALA A 18 0.23 32.60 -9.84
C ALA A 18 -0.34 31.62 -8.81
N GLY A 19 -0.44 32.03 -7.55
CA GLY A 19 -1.04 31.22 -6.48
C GLY A 19 -2.52 30.95 -6.70
N LEU A 20 -3.28 31.95 -7.18
CA LEU A 20 -4.69 31.77 -7.55
C LEU A 20 -4.85 30.81 -8.73
N MET A 21 -4.03 30.94 -9.77
CA MET A 21 -4.05 30.01 -10.90
C MET A 21 -3.72 28.57 -10.46
N LEU A 22 -2.70 28.37 -9.63
CA LEU A 22 -2.36 27.05 -9.08
C LEU A 22 -3.50 26.50 -8.21
N GLY A 23 -4.16 27.35 -7.41
CA GLY A 23 -5.31 26.97 -6.59
C GLY A 23 -6.48 26.45 -7.43
N VAL A 24 -6.83 27.16 -8.51
CA VAL A 24 -7.91 26.73 -9.43
C VAL A 24 -7.55 25.43 -10.14
N VAL A 25 -6.31 25.29 -10.63
CA VAL A 25 -5.83 24.05 -11.25
C VAL A 25 -5.92 22.90 -10.26
N ASN A 26 -5.44 23.07 -9.03
CA ASN A 26 -5.51 22.05 -7.99
C ASN A 26 -6.97 21.62 -7.75
N ASP A 27 -7.90 22.57 -7.62
CA ASP A 27 -9.30 22.26 -7.33
C ASP A 27 -10.00 21.47 -8.46
N ILE A 28 -9.75 21.84 -9.71
CA ILE A 28 -10.28 21.11 -10.88
C ILE A 28 -9.67 19.71 -11.00
N THR A 29 -8.42 19.52 -10.57
CA THR A 29 -7.71 18.23 -10.74
C THR A 29 -8.01 17.23 -9.62
N LYS A 30 -8.42 17.70 -8.42
CA LYS A 30 -8.72 16.82 -7.28
C LYS A 30 -9.80 15.78 -7.56
N GLU A 31 -10.92 16.19 -8.15
CA GLU A 31 -12.05 15.28 -8.42
C GLU A 31 -11.67 14.12 -9.37
N PRO A 32 -11.05 14.35 -10.54
CA PRO A 32 -10.61 13.26 -11.40
C PRO A 32 -9.51 12.40 -10.76
N ILE A 33 -8.62 12.97 -9.94
CA ILE A 33 -7.63 12.19 -9.19
C ILE A 33 -8.32 11.23 -8.21
N ALA A 34 -9.27 11.73 -7.40
CA ALA A 34 -9.99 10.91 -6.44
C ALA A 34 -10.78 9.77 -7.11
N GLN A 35 -11.38 10.02 -8.28
CA GLN A 35 -12.06 8.97 -9.05
C GLN A 35 -11.09 7.93 -9.59
N GLN A 36 -9.92 8.34 -10.07
CA GLN A 36 -8.90 7.40 -10.53
C GLN A 36 -8.30 6.59 -9.38
N GLU A 37 -8.06 7.20 -8.23
CA GLU A 37 -7.61 6.50 -7.02
C GLU A 37 -8.64 5.47 -6.57
N GLN A 38 -9.92 5.83 -6.49
CA GLN A 38 -10.96 4.88 -6.11
C GLN A 38 -11.09 3.73 -7.13
N LYS A 39 -10.98 4.03 -8.43
CA LYS A 39 -11.00 3.00 -9.46
C LYS A 39 -9.78 2.08 -9.35
N ALA A 40 -8.59 2.64 -9.19
CA ALA A 40 -7.36 1.87 -9.02
C ALA A 40 -7.41 1.00 -7.75
N LYS A 41 -7.99 1.51 -6.66
CA LYS A 41 -8.25 0.73 -5.43
C LYS A 41 -9.20 -0.43 -5.68
N ASN A 42 -10.33 -0.19 -6.36
CA ASN A 42 -11.29 -1.25 -6.67
C ASN A 42 -10.67 -2.32 -7.59
N GLU A 43 -9.89 -1.89 -8.59
CA GLU A 43 -9.13 -2.79 -9.47
C GLU A 43 -8.07 -3.57 -8.69
N ALA A 44 -7.36 -2.92 -7.77
CA ALA A 44 -6.37 -3.57 -6.91
C ALA A 44 -7.01 -4.64 -6.01
N CYS A 45 -8.18 -4.37 -5.44
CA CYS A 45 -8.95 -5.35 -4.66
C CYS A 45 -9.33 -6.56 -5.51
N GLN A 46 -9.82 -6.34 -6.73
CA GLN A 46 -10.12 -7.41 -7.66
C GLN A 46 -8.87 -8.18 -8.11
N ASN A 47 -7.74 -7.51 -8.32
CA ASN A 47 -6.48 -8.16 -8.70
C ASN A 47 -5.97 -9.10 -7.62
N VAL A 48 -6.14 -8.75 -6.35
CA VAL A 48 -5.69 -9.59 -5.22
C VAL A 48 -6.76 -10.56 -4.72
N PHE A 49 -8.01 -10.42 -5.17
CA PHE A 49 -9.12 -11.27 -4.74
C PHE A 49 -10.15 -11.47 -5.85
N ALA A 50 -9.71 -12.03 -6.97
CA ALA A 50 -10.51 -12.17 -8.19
C ALA A 50 -11.80 -12.99 -8.02
N VAL A 51 -11.86 -13.86 -7.00
CA VAL A 51 -13.02 -14.69 -6.70
C VAL A 51 -14.08 -13.98 -5.85
N ALA A 52 -13.79 -12.78 -5.33
CA ALA A 52 -14.74 -12.01 -4.55
C ALA A 52 -15.65 -11.19 -5.47
N ASP A 53 -16.95 -11.24 -5.18
CA ASP A 53 -17.97 -10.48 -5.89
C ASP A 53 -18.13 -9.07 -5.31
N SER A 54 -17.82 -8.90 -4.02
CA SER A 54 -17.90 -7.61 -3.34
C SER A 54 -16.82 -7.42 -2.28
N PHE A 55 -16.51 -6.15 -2.04
CA PHE A 55 -15.57 -5.69 -1.02
C PHE A 55 -16.31 -4.71 -0.11
N GLU A 56 -16.39 -5.03 1.17
CA GLU A 56 -17.03 -4.17 2.17
C GLU A 56 -15.98 -3.64 3.13
N ALA A 57 -15.91 -2.31 3.29
CA ALA A 57 -15.02 -1.70 4.26
C ALA A 57 -15.35 -2.20 5.68
N GLN A 58 -14.30 -2.57 6.42
CA GLN A 58 -14.40 -2.91 7.83
C GLN A 58 -13.61 -1.90 8.67
N GLU A 59 -14.03 -1.75 9.91
CA GLU A 59 -13.28 -0.95 10.88
C GLU A 59 -11.94 -1.64 11.18
N LEU A 60 -10.88 -0.83 11.15
CA LEU A 60 -9.58 -1.25 11.62
C LEU A 60 -9.61 -1.45 13.13
N ALA A 61 -8.66 -2.25 13.61
CA ALA A 61 -8.41 -2.33 15.04
C ALA A 61 -7.89 -0.99 15.55
N ASP A 62 -7.95 -0.82 16.88
CA ASP A 62 -7.40 0.38 17.52
C ASP A 62 -5.93 0.55 17.15
N SER A 63 -5.51 1.79 16.87
CA SER A 63 -4.16 2.10 16.42
C SER A 63 -3.07 1.57 17.36
N ALA A 64 -3.33 1.56 18.67
CA ALA A 64 -2.38 1.01 19.65
C ALA A 64 -2.27 -0.52 19.54
N GLN A 65 -3.35 -1.22 19.19
CA GLN A 65 -3.32 -2.67 18.95
C GLN A 65 -2.56 -3.00 17.66
N ILE A 66 -2.76 -2.20 16.61
CA ILE A 66 -2.01 -2.35 15.36
C ILE A 66 -0.52 -2.15 15.63
N GLU A 67 -0.14 -1.04 16.27
CA GLU A 67 1.25 -0.74 16.61
C GLU A 67 1.88 -1.84 17.46
N GLN A 68 1.13 -2.37 18.44
CA GLN A 68 1.60 -3.49 19.26
C GLN A 68 1.84 -4.76 18.42
N VAL A 69 0.91 -5.15 17.56
CA VAL A 69 1.04 -6.34 16.70
C VAL A 69 2.24 -6.22 15.77
N LEU A 70 2.45 -5.04 15.17
CA LEU A 70 3.59 -4.80 14.29
C LEU A 70 4.92 -4.83 15.07
N THR A 71 4.95 -4.20 16.24
CA THR A 71 6.13 -4.21 17.12
C THR A 71 6.49 -5.63 17.57
N ASP A 72 5.50 -6.43 17.99
CA ASP A 72 5.69 -7.83 18.39
C ASP A 72 6.19 -8.71 17.23
N ALA A 73 5.80 -8.38 15.99
CA ALA A 73 6.30 -9.01 14.78
C ALA A 73 7.71 -8.53 14.35
N GLY A 74 8.26 -7.53 15.05
CA GLY A 74 9.54 -6.89 14.74
C GLY A 74 9.47 -6.03 13.48
N ILE A 75 8.32 -5.44 13.20
CA ILE A 75 8.04 -4.61 12.02
C ILE A 75 7.98 -3.15 12.46
N SER A 76 8.70 -2.30 11.74
CA SER A 76 8.69 -0.85 11.92
C SER A 76 8.52 -0.17 10.57
N GLY A 77 8.00 1.06 10.58
CA GLY A 77 7.86 1.86 9.37
C GLY A 77 6.78 1.38 8.40
N ALA A 78 5.81 0.59 8.87
CA ALA A 78 4.66 0.17 8.08
C ALA A 78 3.36 0.45 8.82
N ASP A 79 2.35 0.92 8.09
CA ASP A 79 1.02 1.26 8.57
C ASP A 79 -0.05 0.43 7.87
N ILE A 80 -1.10 0.06 8.61
CA ILE A 80 -2.29 -0.59 8.05
C ILE A 80 -3.35 0.48 7.81
N ASP A 81 -3.59 0.81 6.55
CA ASP A 81 -4.40 1.96 6.15
C ASP A 81 -5.90 1.63 6.09
N GLU A 82 -6.23 0.48 5.53
CA GLU A 82 -7.61 0.09 5.24
C GLU A 82 -7.79 -1.42 5.31
N LEU A 83 -8.99 -1.84 5.71
CA LEU A 83 -9.43 -3.23 5.73
C LEU A 83 -10.73 -3.37 4.97
N MET A 84 -10.78 -4.33 4.05
CA MET A 84 -12.00 -4.69 3.32
C MET A 84 -12.26 -6.18 3.43
N ALA A 85 -13.48 -6.56 3.79
CA ALA A 85 -13.97 -7.92 3.75
C ALA A 85 -14.30 -8.31 2.31
N ALA A 86 -13.67 -9.37 1.80
CA ALA A 86 -13.93 -9.93 0.48
C ALA A 86 -15.03 -11.00 0.60
N LYS A 87 -16.14 -10.83 -0.11
CA LYS A 87 -17.31 -11.73 -0.04
C LYS A 87 -17.69 -12.29 -1.40
N ASP A 88 -18.24 -13.49 -1.41
CA ASP A 88 -18.85 -14.11 -2.59
C ASP A 88 -20.26 -13.56 -2.89
N ALA A 89 -20.86 -14.01 -3.99
CA ALA A 89 -22.21 -13.64 -4.42
C ALA A 89 -23.31 -14.03 -3.42
N SER A 90 -23.04 -14.96 -2.50
CA SER A 90 -23.97 -15.34 -1.43
C SER A 90 -23.82 -14.46 -0.19
N GLY A 91 -22.80 -13.61 -0.14
CA GLY A 91 -22.42 -12.80 1.02
C GLY A 91 -21.53 -13.53 2.02
N ALA A 92 -21.01 -14.71 1.70
CA ALA A 92 -20.08 -15.43 2.55
C ALA A 92 -18.71 -14.77 2.51
N LEU A 93 -18.11 -14.56 3.69
CA LEU A 93 -16.76 -14.02 3.82
C LEU A 93 -15.75 -15.04 3.26
N LEU A 94 -14.97 -14.64 2.26
CA LEU A 94 -13.90 -15.46 1.68
C LEU A 94 -12.52 -15.10 2.26
N GLY A 95 -12.37 -13.85 2.72
CA GLY A 95 -11.11 -13.34 3.24
C GLY A 95 -11.14 -11.83 3.35
N TYR A 96 -9.95 -11.23 3.37
CA TYR A 96 -9.77 -9.80 3.56
C TYR A 96 -8.79 -9.24 2.53
N VAL A 97 -9.02 -7.98 2.14
CA VAL A 97 -8.05 -7.15 1.45
C VAL A 97 -7.56 -6.10 2.45
N ILE A 98 -6.25 -6.05 2.64
CA ILE A 98 -5.59 -5.13 3.56
C ILE A 98 -4.78 -4.16 2.71
N THR A 99 -4.96 -2.87 2.91
CA THR A 99 -4.09 -1.84 2.34
C THR A 99 -3.01 -1.50 3.35
N VAL A 100 -1.76 -1.57 2.90
CA VAL A 100 -0.57 -1.33 3.72
C VAL A 100 0.27 -0.25 3.04
N THR A 101 0.80 0.67 3.84
CA THR A 101 1.83 1.63 3.43
C THR A 101 3.12 1.33 4.18
N ASP A 102 4.22 1.18 3.45
CA ASP A 102 5.56 1.07 4.01
C ASP A 102 6.36 2.35 3.71
N HIS A 103 6.92 2.95 4.75
CA HIS A 103 7.64 4.23 4.72
C HIS A 103 9.15 4.06 4.51
N GLU A 104 9.65 2.82 4.41
CA GLU A 104 11.07 2.52 4.24
C GLU A 104 11.48 2.36 2.77
N GLY A 105 10.61 2.74 1.82
CA GLY A 105 10.97 2.83 0.42
C GLY A 105 12.11 3.83 0.18
N TYR A 106 12.92 3.57 -0.85
CA TYR A 106 14.08 4.43 -1.16
C TYR A 106 13.67 5.81 -1.68
N GLY A 107 12.59 5.86 -2.47
CA GLY A 107 12.06 7.07 -3.07
C GLY A 107 10.84 7.66 -2.34
N GLY A 108 10.46 7.06 -1.22
CA GLY A 108 9.30 7.44 -0.41
C GLY A 108 8.38 6.26 -0.14
N ASP A 109 7.16 6.57 0.28
CA ASP A 109 6.17 5.57 0.68
C ASP A 109 5.82 4.60 -0.46
N ILE A 110 5.66 3.33 -0.12
CA ILE A 110 5.17 2.29 -1.00
C ILE A 110 3.84 1.79 -0.44
N GLN A 111 2.76 2.07 -1.16
CA GLN A 111 1.42 1.66 -0.78
C GLN A 111 0.93 0.54 -1.71
N PHE A 112 0.33 -0.50 -1.12
CA PHE A 112 -0.24 -1.61 -1.87
C PHE A 112 -1.37 -2.28 -1.12
N SER A 113 -2.26 -2.94 -1.87
CA SER A 113 -3.27 -3.83 -1.32
C SER A 113 -2.78 -5.27 -1.37
N MET A 114 -3.17 -6.07 -0.38
CA MET A 114 -2.88 -7.50 -0.34
C MET A 114 -4.14 -8.29 0.01
N GLY A 115 -4.38 -9.40 -0.68
CA GLY A 115 -5.56 -10.23 -0.50
C GLY A 115 -5.23 -11.52 0.25
N ILE A 116 -5.85 -11.74 1.41
CA ILE A 116 -5.62 -12.93 2.25
C ILE A 116 -6.93 -13.68 2.44
N THR A 117 -6.95 -14.95 2.08
CA THR A 117 -8.08 -15.85 2.31
C THR A 117 -8.28 -16.15 3.80
N ASN A 118 -9.47 -16.61 4.19
CA ASN A 118 -9.73 -17.03 5.58
C ASN A 118 -8.78 -18.14 6.08
N GLU A 119 -8.26 -18.96 5.17
CA GLU A 119 -7.30 -20.02 5.45
C GLU A 119 -5.89 -19.47 5.74
N GLY A 120 -5.65 -18.18 5.47
CA GLY A 120 -4.36 -17.50 5.62
C GLY A 120 -3.46 -17.58 4.39
N THR A 121 -4.00 -18.01 3.24
CA THR A 121 -3.27 -17.97 1.97
C THR A 121 -3.30 -16.54 1.43
N LEU A 122 -2.13 -15.97 1.15
CA LEU A 122 -1.95 -14.73 0.43
C LEU A 122 -2.19 -15.00 -1.07
N ASN A 123 -3.28 -14.49 -1.62
CA ASN A 123 -3.60 -14.58 -3.04
C ASN A 123 -2.63 -13.75 -3.88
N GLY A 124 -2.17 -12.63 -3.34
CA GLY A 124 -1.20 -11.75 -3.98
C GLY A 124 -1.26 -10.32 -3.45
N ILE A 125 -0.47 -9.46 -4.08
CA ILE A 125 -0.41 -8.02 -3.78
C ILE A 125 -0.65 -7.21 -5.05
N SER A 126 -1.12 -5.96 -4.90
CA SER A 126 -1.28 -5.01 -6.00
C SER A 126 -0.80 -3.64 -5.55
N LEU A 127 0.23 -3.12 -6.23
CA LEU A 127 0.79 -1.81 -5.92
C LEU A 127 -0.23 -0.70 -6.25
N LEU A 128 -0.49 0.18 -5.28
CA LEU A 128 -1.35 1.35 -5.43
C LEU A 128 -0.52 2.60 -5.72
N SER A 129 0.58 2.78 -4.97
CA SER A 129 1.50 3.90 -5.14
C SER A 129 2.94 3.45 -4.91
N ILE A 130 3.84 3.87 -5.78
CA ILE A 130 5.28 3.62 -5.68
C ILE A 130 6.02 4.75 -6.40
N SER A 131 7.04 5.31 -5.74
CA SER A 131 7.83 6.43 -6.28
C SER A 131 9.33 6.14 -6.22
N GLU A 132 9.74 4.99 -6.72
CA GLU A 132 11.10 4.49 -6.63
C GLU A 132 12.00 4.92 -7.81
N THR A 133 13.28 4.53 -7.78
CA THR A 133 14.18 4.81 -8.90
C THR A 133 13.79 4.01 -10.16
N ALA A 134 13.61 4.72 -11.28
CA ALA A 134 13.28 4.12 -12.57
C ALA A 134 14.33 3.08 -13.02
N GLY A 135 13.87 1.93 -13.51
CA GLY A 135 14.73 0.80 -13.90
C GLY A 135 15.33 -0.01 -12.75
N LEU A 136 15.13 0.44 -11.50
CA LEU A 136 15.53 -0.26 -10.27
C LEU A 136 14.27 -0.61 -9.47
N GLY A 137 13.97 0.13 -8.40
CA GLY A 137 12.83 -0.15 -7.51
C GLY A 137 11.47 -0.03 -8.19
N MET A 138 11.33 0.77 -9.25
CA MET A 138 10.09 0.84 -10.04
C MET A 138 9.72 -0.49 -10.73
N ARG A 139 10.66 -1.45 -10.78
CA ARG A 139 10.40 -2.80 -11.28
C ARG A 139 9.70 -3.69 -10.25
N ALA A 140 9.40 -3.20 -9.05
CA ALA A 140 8.70 -3.96 -8.01
C ALA A 140 7.39 -4.58 -8.50
N GLY A 141 6.62 -3.86 -9.32
CA GLY A 141 5.39 -4.37 -9.92
C GLY A 141 5.61 -5.59 -10.83
N GLU A 142 6.72 -5.63 -11.55
CA GLU A 142 7.04 -6.71 -12.50
C GLU A 142 7.76 -7.88 -11.82
N VAL A 143 8.61 -7.57 -10.84
CA VAL A 143 9.55 -8.54 -10.25
C VAL A 143 9.02 -9.10 -8.94
N LEU A 144 8.52 -8.26 -8.02
CA LEU A 144 8.16 -8.68 -6.67
C LEU A 144 6.72 -9.17 -6.59
N VAL A 145 5.78 -8.43 -7.17
CA VAL A 145 4.33 -8.73 -7.08
C VAL A 145 3.99 -10.19 -7.43
N PRO A 146 4.48 -10.77 -8.55
CA PRO A 146 4.13 -12.15 -8.91
C PRO A 146 4.66 -13.20 -7.91
N GLN A 147 5.69 -12.86 -7.14
CA GLN A 147 6.32 -13.80 -6.20
C GLN A 147 5.51 -13.99 -4.92
N PHE A 148 4.50 -13.16 -4.66
CA PHE A 148 3.64 -13.26 -3.47
C PHE A 148 2.34 -14.03 -3.74
N ALA A 149 2.07 -14.41 -4.99
CA ALA A 149 0.80 -15.01 -5.37
C ALA A 149 0.65 -16.44 -4.87
N ASP A 150 -0.56 -16.76 -4.38
CA ASP A 150 -1.01 -18.09 -3.94
C ASP A 150 -0.11 -18.79 -2.90
N LYS A 151 0.38 -18.03 -1.92
CA LYS A 151 1.31 -18.54 -0.89
C LYS A 151 0.70 -18.52 0.51
N ASN A 152 0.77 -19.67 1.19
CA ASN A 152 0.36 -19.78 2.60
C ASN A 152 1.61 -19.87 3.48
N VAL A 153 2.13 -18.71 3.88
CA VAL A 153 3.31 -18.59 4.73
C VAL A 153 3.05 -17.55 5.82
N SER A 154 3.62 -17.76 7.01
CA SER A 154 3.45 -16.84 8.13
C SER A 154 4.32 -15.58 8.01
N LYS A 155 5.43 -15.67 7.25
CA LYS A 155 6.39 -14.59 7.06
C LYS A 155 7.19 -14.82 5.79
N PHE A 156 7.44 -13.75 5.07
CA PHE A 156 8.35 -13.71 3.94
C PHE A 156 9.73 -13.19 4.33
N THR A 157 10.75 -13.73 3.68
CA THR A 157 12.13 -13.22 3.69
C THR A 157 12.56 -12.97 2.25
N TYR A 158 13.51 -12.07 2.04
CA TYR A 158 14.10 -11.91 0.70
C TYR A 158 15.50 -12.51 0.64
N THR A 159 15.90 -12.91 -0.57
CA THR A 159 17.23 -13.44 -0.87
C THR A 159 17.82 -12.75 -2.11
N LYS A 160 19.15 -12.77 -2.21
CA LYS A 160 19.88 -12.22 -3.37
C LYS A 160 20.40 -13.32 -4.30
N THR A 161 20.16 -14.59 -3.95
CA THR A 161 20.81 -15.75 -4.59
C THR A 161 19.83 -16.72 -5.25
N GLY A 162 18.56 -16.35 -5.41
CA GLY A 162 17.50 -17.26 -5.85
C GLY A 162 16.65 -17.71 -4.67
N ALA A 163 15.34 -17.51 -4.77
CA ALA A 163 14.36 -18.06 -3.84
C ALA A 163 14.26 -19.58 -4.02
N THR A 164 14.31 -20.32 -2.92
CA THR A 164 14.28 -21.79 -2.91
C THR A 164 13.09 -22.35 -2.13
N ALA A 165 12.42 -21.50 -1.36
CA ALA A 165 11.21 -21.83 -0.62
C ALA A 165 10.10 -20.82 -0.93
N ASP A 166 8.85 -21.22 -0.69
CA ASP A 166 7.69 -20.33 -0.91
C ASP A 166 7.75 -19.07 -0.03
N SER A 167 8.34 -19.16 1.16
CA SER A 167 8.56 -18.02 2.06
C SER A 167 9.68 -17.08 1.61
N GLU A 168 10.42 -17.41 0.54
CA GLU A 168 11.51 -16.59 0.03
C GLU A 168 11.08 -15.81 -1.21
N ILE A 169 11.57 -14.56 -1.30
CA ILE A 169 11.36 -13.65 -2.41
C ILE A 169 12.72 -13.24 -2.98
N ASP A 170 12.87 -13.31 -4.28
CA ASP A 170 14.05 -12.82 -4.98
C ASP A 170 14.08 -11.29 -4.98
N ALA A 171 15.14 -10.75 -4.40
CA ALA A 171 15.36 -9.32 -4.33
C ALA A 171 15.67 -8.72 -5.70
N ILE A 172 15.19 -7.49 -5.92
CA ILE A 172 15.57 -6.72 -7.10
C ILE A 172 17.05 -6.35 -6.99
N SER A 173 17.85 -6.78 -7.97
CA SER A 173 19.27 -6.41 -8.04
C SER A 173 19.43 -4.89 -8.10
N GLY A 174 20.21 -4.33 -7.16
CA GLY A 174 20.42 -2.89 -7.03
C GLY A 174 19.28 -2.12 -6.34
N ALA A 175 18.19 -2.78 -5.91
CA ALA A 175 17.06 -2.14 -5.22
C ALA A 175 16.63 -2.95 -3.97
N THR A 176 17.60 -3.25 -3.10
CA THR A 176 17.34 -4.00 -1.85
C THR A 176 16.46 -3.23 -0.87
N ILE A 177 16.55 -1.90 -0.84
CA ILE A 177 15.72 -1.06 0.04
C ILE A 177 14.24 -1.20 -0.37
N THR A 178 13.93 -1.05 -1.66
CA THR A 178 12.58 -1.29 -2.21
C THR A 178 12.09 -2.71 -1.92
N THR A 179 12.96 -3.71 -2.08
CA THR A 179 12.60 -5.11 -1.79
C THR A 179 12.24 -5.28 -0.32
N ASN A 180 13.05 -4.72 0.58
CA ASN A 180 12.81 -4.78 2.01
C ASN A 180 11.49 -4.12 2.38
N ALA A 181 11.21 -2.91 1.88
CA ALA A 181 9.97 -2.20 2.13
C ALA A 181 8.73 -3.00 1.71
N VAL A 182 8.72 -3.59 0.50
CA VAL A 182 7.58 -4.43 0.05
C VAL A 182 7.43 -5.68 0.93
N VAL A 183 8.52 -6.38 1.24
CA VAL A 183 8.47 -7.58 2.09
C VAL A 183 8.04 -7.24 3.52
N ASN A 184 8.50 -6.11 4.06
CA ASN A 184 8.16 -5.61 5.38
C ASN A 184 6.67 -5.28 5.48
N GLY A 185 6.13 -4.52 4.53
CA GLY A 185 4.70 -4.25 4.45
C GLY A 185 3.85 -5.51 4.28
N VAL A 186 4.27 -6.50 3.47
CA VAL A 186 3.52 -7.75 3.33
C VAL A 186 3.49 -8.50 4.65
N ASN A 187 4.63 -8.54 5.35
CA ASN A 187 4.70 -9.14 6.67
C ASN A 187 3.84 -8.38 7.69
N ALA A 188 3.67 -7.06 7.55
CA ALA A 188 2.80 -6.25 8.41
C ALA A 188 1.34 -6.68 8.26
N GLY A 189 0.85 -6.80 7.02
CA GLY A 189 -0.50 -7.25 6.75
C GLY A 189 -0.74 -8.71 7.15
N LEU A 190 0.24 -9.60 6.96
CA LEU A 190 0.16 -10.99 7.47
C LEU A 190 0.09 -11.05 8.99
N ALA A 191 0.90 -10.26 9.70
CA ALA A 191 0.89 -10.19 11.16
C ALA A 191 -0.45 -9.64 11.68
N TYR A 192 -0.97 -8.58 11.03
CA TYR A 192 -2.29 -8.03 11.32
C TYR A 192 -3.39 -9.08 11.13
N PHE A 193 -3.38 -9.80 10.00
CA PHE A 193 -4.34 -10.86 9.75
C PHE A 193 -4.26 -11.98 10.79
N ASP A 194 -3.07 -12.49 11.12
CA ASP A 194 -2.91 -13.59 12.09
C ASP A 194 -3.39 -13.20 13.50
N LYS A 195 -3.01 -12.01 13.97
CA LYS A 195 -3.29 -11.59 15.36
C LYS A 195 -4.66 -10.99 15.56
N ILE A 196 -5.16 -10.21 14.61
CA ILE A 196 -6.41 -9.47 14.76
C ILE A 196 -7.56 -10.23 14.09
N LEU A 197 -7.42 -10.59 12.82
CA LEU A 197 -8.54 -11.11 12.02
C LEU A 197 -8.80 -12.60 12.26
N LYS A 198 -7.74 -13.41 12.25
CA LYS A 198 -7.78 -14.85 12.52
C LYS A 198 -7.84 -15.15 14.02
N GLY A 199 -7.10 -14.38 14.83
CA GLY A 199 -7.14 -14.47 16.29
C GLY A 199 -8.46 -14.02 16.91
N GLY A 200 -9.18 -13.09 16.27
CA GLY A 200 -10.47 -12.55 16.73
C GLY A 200 -11.70 -13.40 16.38
N SER A 201 -11.57 -14.42 15.52
CA SER A 201 -12.66 -15.34 15.17
C SER A 201 -12.89 -16.46 16.21
N ALA A 202 -12.18 -16.40 17.34
CA ALA A 202 -12.38 -17.26 18.49
C ALA A 202 -12.91 -16.45 19.69
N GLN A 203 -14.12 -15.90 19.56
CA GLN A 203 -14.93 -15.49 20.72
C GLN A 203 -16.41 -15.78 20.49
#